data_AF-A0A924QRD0-F1
#
_entry.id   AF-A0A924QRD0-F1
#
_cell.length_a   1.000
_cell.length_b   1.000
_cell.length_c   1.000
_cell.angle_alpha   90.00
_cell.angle_beta   90.00
_cell.angle_gamma   90.00
#
_symmetry.space_group_name_H-M   'P 1'
#
loop_
_entity.id
_entity.type
_entity.pdbx_description
1 polymer ?
#
loop_
_entity_poly.entity_id
_entity_poly.type
_entity_poly.pdbx_seq_one_letter_code
_entity_poly.pdbx_strand_id
1 'polypeptide(L)'
;MKTGNRDLLVLMKDDSISAEAMEHEVNLLNTLLFGVESLHSFCIANEVIDINKYKIIQKPHLIQQVIREKSHKPFVFICNKN
;
A
#
# COMPACT_ATOMS: atom_id res chain seq x y z
N MET A 1 -11.04 -6.60 9.80
CA MET A 1 -9.85 -5.73 9.72
C MET A 1 -9.59 -5.17 11.10
N LYS A 2 -8.47 -5.51 11.75
CA LYS A 2 -8.11 -5.00 13.08
C LYS A 2 -7.54 -3.59 12.91
N THR A 3 -8.33 -2.60 13.34
CA THR A 3 -7.93 -1.30 13.91
C THR A 3 -6.57 -0.72 13.47
N GLY A 4 -6.53 -0.14 12.26
CA GLY A 4 -5.39 0.65 11.77
C GLY A 4 -5.06 1.89 12.61
N ASN A 5 -5.98 2.33 13.47
CA ASN A 5 -5.77 3.48 14.36
C ASN A 5 -4.63 3.28 15.37
N ARG A 6 -4.25 2.03 15.72
CA ARG A 6 -3.20 1.81 16.73
C ARG A 6 -1.79 2.10 16.23
N ASP A 7 -1.51 1.88 14.95
CA ASP A 7 -0.14 1.96 14.44
C ASP A 7 0.26 3.42 14.11
N LEU A 8 -0.71 4.26 13.72
CA LEU A 8 -0.51 5.70 13.51
C LEU A 8 -0.21 6.44 14.83
N LEU A 9 -0.83 6.02 15.94
CA LEU A 9 -0.61 6.61 17.26
C LEU A 9 0.82 6.43 17.79
N VAL A 10 1.52 5.37 17.39
CA VAL A 10 2.89 5.07 17.84
C VAL A 10 3.91 6.06 17.26
N LEU A 11 3.61 6.66 16.10
CA LEU A 11 4.51 7.59 15.42
C LEU A 11 4.46 9.03 15.96
N MET A 12 3.45 9.38 16.76
CA MET A 12 3.17 10.76 17.19
C MET A 12 3.41 11.01 18.69
N LYS A 13 4.17 10.14 19.37
CA LYS A 13 4.42 10.26 20.81
C LYS A 13 5.42 11.38 21.13
N ASP A 14 5.01 12.63 20.86
CA ASP A 14 5.54 13.81 21.52
C ASP A 14 4.62 14.12 22.71
N ASP A 15 5.20 14.21 23.92
CA ASP A 15 4.49 14.39 25.19
C ASP A 15 3.68 15.72 25.30
N SER A 16 3.64 16.53 24.23
CA SER A 16 2.99 17.83 24.16
C SER A 16 1.66 17.88 23.38
N ILE A 17 1.23 16.77 22.76
CA ILE A 17 0.01 16.77 21.92
C ILE A 17 -1.19 16.31 22.75
N SER A 18 -2.25 17.12 22.80
CA SER A 18 -3.50 16.73 23.46
C SER A 18 -4.15 15.54 22.73
N ALA A 19 -4.88 14.69 23.47
CA ALA A 19 -5.55 13.52 22.87
C ALA A 19 -6.49 13.91 21.71
N GLU A 20 -7.13 15.08 21.80
CA GLU A 20 -8.04 15.61 20.76
C GLU A 20 -7.28 16.03 19.50
N ALA A 21 -6.13 16.71 19.65
CA ALA A 21 -5.28 17.08 18.52
C ALA A 21 -4.70 15.83 17.84
N MET A 22 -4.34 14.82 18.63
CA MET A 22 -3.86 13.54 18.12
C MET A 22 -4.95 12.78 17.33
N GLU A 23 -6.18 12.75 17.84
CA GLU A 23 -7.30 12.14 17.11
C GLU A 23 -7.60 12.87 15.80
N HIS A 24 -7.49 14.21 15.79
CA HIS A 24 -7.63 15.00 14.58
C HIS A 24 -6.59 14.63 13.50
N GLU A 25 -5.31 14.58 13.87
CA GLU A 25 -4.23 14.21 12.96
C GLU A 25 -4.39 12.78 12.40
N VAL A 26 -4.79 11.82 13.24
CA VAL A 26 -5.08 10.45 12.81
C VAL A 26 -6.24 10.43 11.81
N ASN A 27 -7.27 11.24 12.01
CA ASN A 27 -8.40 11.33 11.09
C ASN A 27 -8.00 11.96 9.74
N LEU A 28 -7.14 12.97 9.74
CA LEU A 28 -6.60 13.56 8.50
C LEU A 28 -5.76 12.54 7.73
N LEU A 29 -4.86 11.83 8.41
CA LEU A 29 -4.06 10.76 7.84
C LEU A 29 -4.92 9.63 7.27
N ASN A 30 -5.90 9.14 8.05
CA ASN A 30 -6.83 8.13 7.58
C ASN A 30 -7.60 8.60 6.34
N THR A 31 -8.05 9.85 6.31
CA THR A 31 -8.76 10.42 5.16
C THR A 31 -7.87 10.43 3.90
N LEU A 32 -6.61 10.84 4.06
CA LEU A 32 -5.64 10.87 2.97
C LEU A 32 -5.31 9.46 2.46
N LEU A 33 -5.03 8.53 3.38
CA LEU A 33 -4.65 7.15 3.08
C LEU A 33 -5.80 6.35 2.48
N PHE A 34 -7.04 6.58 2.93
CA PHE A 34 -8.22 5.86 2.46
C PHE A 34 -8.41 5.93 0.93
N GLY A 35 -8.10 7.08 0.31
CA GLY A 35 -8.19 7.25 -1.14
C GLY A 35 -7.08 6.54 -1.94
N VAL A 36 -5.91 6.33 -1.33
CA VAL A 36 -4.72 5.82 -2.02
C VAL A 36 -4.43 4.35 -1.71
N GLU A 37 -4.89 3.84 -0.57
CA GLU A 37 -4.74 2.44 -0.12
C GLU A 37 -5.73 1.49 -0.81
N SER A 38 -5.97 1.68 -2.09
CA SER A 38 -6.77 0.77 -2.90
C SER A 38 -5.88 -0.17 -3.71
N LEU A 39 -6.33 -1.42 -3.88
CA LEU A 39 -5.67 -2.37 -4.76
C LEU A 39 -5.58 -1.84 -6.20
N HIS A 40 -6.54 -1.02 -6.60
CA HIS A 40 -6.54 -0.36 -7.90
C HIS A 40 -5.39 0.65 -8.02
N SER A 41 -5.24 1.54 -7.05
CA SER A 41 -4.15 2.52 -6.97
C SER A 41 -2.79 1.83 -6.96
N PHE A 42 -2.66 0.74 -6.18
CA PHE A 42 -1.47 -0.10 -6.18
C PHE A 42 -1.14 -0.64 -7.58
N CYS A 43 -2.13 -1.22 -8.28
CA CYS A 43 -1.90 -1.80 -9.60
C CYS A 43 -1.63 -0.76 -10.69
N ILE A 44 -2.06 0.48 -10.52
CA ILE A 44 -1.73 1.59 -11.43
C ILE A 44 -0.28 2.03 -11.23
N ALA A 45 0.12 2.23 -9.97
CA ALA A 45 1.44 2.75 -9.60
C ALA A 45 2.58 1.76 -9.82
N ASN A 46 2.28 0.46 -9.87
CA ASN A 46 3.28 -0.59 -10.02
C ASN A 46 3.20 -1.26 -11.39
N GLU A 47 4.27 -1.98 -11.72
CA GLU A 47 4.34 -2.94 -12.81
C GLU A 47 4.99 -4.24 -12.31
N VAL A 48 4.78 -5.33 -13.06
CA VAL A 48 5.41 -6.62 -12.76
C VAL A 48 6.44 -6.94 -13.83
N ILE A 49 7.68 -7.17 -13.40
CA ILE A 49 8.77 -7.64 -14.25
C ILE A 49 8.87 -9.16 -14.07
N ASP A 50 8.46 -9.91 -15.10
CA ASP A 50 8.59 -11.36 -15.15
C ASP A 50 9.79 -11.71 -16.02
N ILE A 51 10.94 -11.97 -15.38
CA ILE A 51 12.19 -12.29 -16.08
C ILE A 51 12.08 -13.67 -16.75
N ASN A 52 11.37 -14.61 -16.15
CA ASN A 52 11.20 -15.96 -16.72
C ASN A 52 10.53 -15.92 -18.09
N LYS A 53 9.67 -14.91 -18.32
CA LYS A 53 8.93 -14.72 -19.57
C LYS A 53 9.45 -13.56 -20.42
N TYR A 54 10.48 -12.85 -19.97
CA TYR A 54 11.00 -11.63 -20.61
C TYR A 54 9.89 -10.60 -20.87
N LYS A 55 9.03 -10.36 -19.87
CA LYS A 55 7.85 -9.49 -20.02
C LYS A 55 7.71 -8.49 -18.88
N ILE A 56 7.21 -7.31 -19.22
CA ILE A 56 6.74 -6.31 -18.27
C ILE A 56 5.21 -6.28 -18.36
N ILE A 57 4.54 -6.47 -17.22
CA ILE A 57 3.09 -6.50 -17.11
C ILE A 57 2.64 -5.21 -16.44
N GLN A 58 1.90 -4.39 -17.20
CA GLN A 58 1.39 -3.09 -16.73
C GLN A 58 -0.14 -3.05 -16.61
N LYS A 59 -0.84 -4.11 -17.06
CA LYS A 59 -2.30 -4.18 -17.02
C LYS A 59 -2.77 -4.42 -15.57
N PRO A 60 -3.61 -3.54 -14.98
CA PRO A 60 -3.95 -3.64 -13.56
C PRO A 60 -4.57 -4.98 -13.13
N HIS A 61 -5.45 -5.57 -13.94
CA HIS A 61 -6.05 -6.87 -13.63
C HIS A 61 -5.05 -8.03 -13.61
N LEU A 62 -4.00 -7.96 -14.44
CA LEU A 62 -2.94 -8.97 -14.46
C LEU A 62 -1.98 -8.79 -13.28
N ILE A 63 -1.66 -7.54 -12.93
CA ILE A 63 -0.86 -7.23 -11.73
C ILE A 63 -1.60 -7.72 -10.48
N GLN A 64 -2.90 -7.44 -10.37
CA GLN A 64 -3.75 -7.97 -9.31
C GLN A 64 -3.75 -9.49 -9.24
N GLN A 65 -3.75 -10.18 -10.39
CA GLN A 65 -3.65 -11.64 -10.43
C GLN A 65 -2.32 -12.11 -9.84
N VAL A 66 -1.20 -11.50 -10.22
CA VAL A 66 0.14 -11.83 -9.70
C VAL A 66 0.22 -11.64 -8.19
N ILE A 67 -0.32 -10.54 -7.65
CA ILE A 67 -0.32 -10.27 -6.20
C ILE A 67 -1.16 -11.31 -5.43
N ARG A 68 -2.23 -11.81 -6.04
CA ARG A 68 -3.13 -12.81 -5.43
C ARG A 68 -2.60 -14.24 -5.52
N GLU A 69 -1.58 -14.48 -6.35
CA GLU A 69 -0.94 -15.79 -6.40
C GLU A 69 -0.27 -16.09 -5.05
N LYS A 70 -0.65 -17.21 -4.43
CA LYS A 70 -0.10 -17.62 -3.12
C LYS A 70 1.35 -18.10 -3.21
N SER A 71 1.81 -18.46 -4.41
CA SER A 71 3.17 -18.92 -4.62
C SER A 71 4.03 -17.77 -5.16
N HIS A 72 5.09 -17.46 -4.43
CA HIS A 72 6.12 -16.55 -4.93
C HIS A 72 6.89 -17.26 -6.04
N LYS A 73 6.76 -16.77 -7.27
CA LYS A 73 7.55 -17.24 -8.40
C LYS A 73 8.93 -16.55 -8.34
N PRO A 74 10.04 -17.31 -8.43
CA PRO A 74 11.36 -16.70 -8.49
C PRO A 74 11.46 -15.82 -9.76
N PHE A 75 12.24 -14.75 -9.66
CA PHE A 75 12.47 -13.78 -10.74
C PHE A 75 11.22 -13.07 -11.30
N VAL A 76 10.18 -12.95 -10.48
CA VAL A 76 9.02 -12.09 -10.73
C VAL A 76 9.04 -10.98 -9.69
N PHE A 77 9.16 -9.74 -10.15
CA PHE A 77 9.32 -8.56 -9.29
C PHE A 77 8.16 -7.60 -9.47
N ILE A 78 7.71 -6.99 -8.38
CA ILE A 78 6.80 -5.85 -8.43
C ILE A 78 7.67 -4.60 -8.29
N CYS A 79 7.61 -3.71 -9.28
CA CYS A 79 8.39 -2.49 -9.33
C CYS A 79 7.46 -1.29 -9.36
N ASN A 80 7.75 -0.28 -8.54
CA ASN A 80 7.06 1.00 -8.61
C ASN A 80 7.56 1.78 -9.84
N LYS A 81 6.66 2.53 -10.50
CA LYS A 81 6.99 3.31 -11.70
C LYS A 81 7.66 4.67 -11.42
N ASN A 82 7.77 5.09 -10.15
CA ASN A 82 8.37 6.35 -9.73
C ASN A 82 9.90 6.29 -9.66
#